data_AF-A0A3P5XUS9-F1
#
_entry.id   AF-A0A3P5XUS9-F1
#
_cell.length_a   1.000
_cell.length_b   1.000
_cell.length_c   1.000
_cell.angle_alpha   90.00
_cell.angle_beta   90.00
_cell.angle_gamma   90.00
#
_symmetry.space_group_name_H-M   'P 1'
#
loop_
_entity.id
_entity.type
_entity.pdbx_description
1 polymer ?
#
loop_
_entity_poly.entity_id
_entity_poly.type
_entity_poly.pdbx_seq_one_letter_code
_entity_poly.pdbx_strand_id
1 'polypeptide(L)'
;MARQSTTPVQFNRSIRKDTAVTMTSSRAGVVAPVAYFPLLPGDSASGRVGVDVQLKEMPKPLLNGVFANFQAWFVPKSAFPKFSGRDELMHSMTGAAIKSLGAADRTPPTYFTKVVSGGGLGNVLSSPLYKVLGLHGNPTEAVNTDLIDAFNLIYNFRLAAHSSRLPRRKYAVEDLNASTTLPPAFWPSSRFSRVVPDYERALIVGSLDLDVAAGRLPVSGIGKANAVWDTNNQSVRETGGKVATYAKHMAVDSGTANATFRVLGSSDNFPEIYAEMAGQSLSVTLADIDKARTTQAFAKLRTAYAGNDATGFDNDDTIVALLMQGISVPPDQFKRPWLLDSKRVSVGFAERFATDAANLDASVTLGRASASLSLNVPIQDVGGVVIVTVEVLPERIDERMSDEWLHCTEFDHLPNALRDVQRVEPVDMVLNRRVDSKHSSPNGLYGFEPMNDKWNRDFTRLGGDFYMSTPGGGWTENRSNIWQTDIVNPSFSDTHYLAPSPFPHDVFADHNADAFEVVCRHAVSISGLTQIGDVLAENNDDYDAVQEAGV
;
A
#
# COMPACT_ATOMS: atom_id res chain seq x y z
N MET A 1 20.99 35.51 33.40
CA MET A 1 20.84 34.51 32.32
C MET A 1 20.34 33.22 32.94
N ALA A 2 19.12 32.77 32.61
CA ALA A 2 18.62 31.48 33.09
C ALA A 2 19.37 30.36 32.35
N ARG A 3 20.02 29.45 33.07
CA ARG A 3 20.86 28.36 32.50
C ARG A 3 20.07 27.27 31.75
N GLN A 4 18.78 27.47 31.52
CA GLN A 4 17.83 26.51 30.91
C GLN A 4 16.75 27.21 30.06
N SER A 5 17.09 28.33 29.42
CA SER A 5 16.15 28.96 28.48
C SER A 5 15.89 28.02 27.30
N THR A 6 14.62 27.80 26.97
CA THR A 6 14.15 26.97 25.85
C THR A 6 13.81 27.80 24.61
N THR A 7 13.98 29.11 24.67
CA THR A 7 13.68 30.02 23.54
C THR A 7 14.81 29.95 22.51
N PRO A 8 14.53 29.60 21.24
CA PRO A 8 15.55 29.58 20.20
C PRO A 8 16.03 31.00 19.89
N VAL A 9 17.31 31.09 19.50
CA VAL A 9 17.90 32.34 19.01
C VAL A 9 17.12 32.81 17.79
N GLN A 10 16.72 34.08 17.79
CA GLN A 10 15.96 34.68 16.70
C GLN A 10 16.91 35.16 15.61
N PHE A 11 16.83 34.57 14.42
CA PHE A 11 17.49 35.04 13.22
C PHE A 11 16.46 35.68 12.28
N ASN A 12 16.90 36.67 11.51
CA ASN A 12 16.06 37.24 10.46
C ASN A 12 15.79 36.18 9.40
N ARG A 13 14.51 36.01 9.03
CA ARG A 13 14.11 35.08 7.98
C ARG A 13 14.31 35.73 6.61
N SER A 14 14.92 35.01 5.69
CA SER A 14 15.01 35.44 4.29
C SER A 14 13.99 34.69 3.44
N ILE A 15 13.72 35.21 2.24
CA ILE A 15 12.89 34.55 1.23
C ILE A 15 13.80 34.15 0.07
N ARG A 16 13.94 32.83 -0.16
CA ARG A 16 14.61 32.28 -1.35
C ARG A 16 13.56 31.80 -2.35
N LYS A 17 13.84 31.99 -3.63
CA LYS A 17 12.99 31.50 -4.72
C LYS A 17 13.55 30.19 -5.24
N ASP A 18 12.68 29.22 -5.47
CA ASP A 18 12.97 27.99 -6.17
C ASP A 18 12.06 27.93 -7.41
N THR A 19 12.64 28.24 -8.55
CA THR A 19 11.93 28.32 -9.84
C THR A 19 12.69 27.49 -10.85
N ALA A 20 12.06 26.45 -11.40
CA ALA A 20 12.65 25.66 -12.48
C ALA A 20 11.61 25.28 -13.53
N VAL A 21 12.13 24.98 -14.71
CA VAL A 21 11.38 24.39 -15.82
C VAL A 21 12.07 23.08 -16.18
N THR A 22 11.37 21.97 -15.97
CA THR A 22 11.84 20.64 -16.36
C THR A 22 11.08 20.22 -17.61
N MET A 23 11.82 19.84 -18.65
CA MET A 23 11.26 19.22 -19.87
C MET A 23 11.79 17.80 -19.93
N THR A 24 10.90 16.82 -19.97
CA THR A 24 11.26 15.41 -19.89
C THR A 24 10.26 14.53 -20.64
N SER A 25 10.56 13.25 -20.77
CA SER A 25 9.69 12.24 -21.36
C SER A 25 9.74 10.94 -20.56
N SER A 26 8.71 10.12 -20.67
CA SER A 26 8.66 8.82 -20.00
C SER A 26 7.72 7.87 -20.74
N ARG A 27 7.91 6.56 -20.50
CA ARG A 27 6.92 5.54 -20.86
C ARG A 27 5.65 5.71 -20.02
N ALA A 28 4.51 5.30 -20.57
CA ALA A 28 3.26 5.17 -19.81
C ALA A 28 3.25 3.92 -18.94
N GLY A 29 2.38 3.88 -17.94
CA GLY A 29 2.30 2.78 -16.98
C GLY A 29 3.40 2.74 -15.92
N VAL A 30 4.17 3.82 -15.76
CA VAL A 30 5.14 4.00 -14.67
C VAL A 30 4.90 5.29 -13.91
N VAL A 31 5.35 5.35 -12.66
CA VAL A 31 5.37 6.57 -11.85
C VAL A 31 6.61 7.39 -12.20
N ALA A 32 6.43 8.50 -12.92
CA ALA A 32 7.52 9.36 -13.37
C ALA A 32 7.65 10.59 -12.45
N PRO A 33 8.78 10.82 -11.76
CA PRO A 33 9.03 12.07 -11.05
C PRO A 33 9.49 13.16 -12.01
N VAL A 34 8.80 14.30 -12.01
CA VAL A 34 8.99 15.37 -13.02
C VAL A 34 9.55 16.67 -12.44
N ALA A 35 9.49 16.85 -11.13
CA ALA A 35 10.13 17.96 -10.43
C ALA A 35 10.42 17.58 -8.98
N TYR A 36 11.43 18.20 -8.41
CA TYR A 36 11.70 18.15 -6.97
C TYR A 36 12.32 19.46 -6.51
N PHE A 37 12.19 19.77 -5.22
CA PHE A 37 12.96 20.83 -4.58
C PHE A 37 13.13 20.54 -3.08
N PRO A 38 14.32 20.83 -2.50
CA PRO A 38 14.59 20.58 -1.08
C PRO A 38 14.10 21.73 -0.19
N LEU A 39 13.53 21.37 0.97
CA LEU A 39 13.22 22.27 2.07
C LEU A 39 14.18 22.03 3.23
N LEU A 40 14.76 23.10 3.76
CA LEU A 40 15.69 23.01 4.88
C LEU A 40 14.94 23.07 6.23
N PRO A 41 15.56 22.65 7.34
CA PRO A 41 15.01 22.86 8.66
C PRO A 41 14.75 24.35 8.93
N GLY A 42 13.54 24.69 9.38
CA GLY A 42 13.06 26.05 9.58
C GLY A 42 12.38 26.67 8.35
N ASP A 43 12.34 25.97 7.22
CA ASP A 43 11.70 26.46 5.99
C ASP A 43 10.17 26.26 6.02
N SER A 44 9.47 27.22 5.44
CA SER A 44 8.08 27.10 4.97
C SER A 44 8.03 27.42 3.49
N ALA A 45 7.16 26.76 2.74
CA ALA A 45 7.07 26.93 1.30
C ALA A 45 5.64 27.23 0.85
N SER A 46 5.50 28.14 -0.13
CA SER A 46 4.23 28.44 -0.78
C SER A 46 4.45 28.66 -2.27
N GLY A 47 3.56 28.15 -3.11
CA GLY A 47 3.70 28.27 -4.56
C GLY A 47 2.74 27.42 -5.36
N ARG A 48 3.01 27.31 -6.66
CA ARG A 48 2.26 26.45 -7.58
C ARG A 48 3.20 25.74 -8.53
N VAL A 49 2.77 24.56 -8.97
CA VAL A 49 3.41 23.78 -10.04
C VAL A 49 2.43 23.65 -11.19
N GLY A 50 2.80 24.11 -12.38
CA GLY A 50 2.08 23.83 -13.61
C GLY A 50 2.72 22.65 -14.33
N VAL A 51 1.93 21.66 -14.70
CA VAL A 51 2.40 20.49 -15.46
C VAL A 51 1.56 20.35 -16.72
N ASP A 52 2.23 20.33 -17.86
CA ASP A 52 1.66 20.04 -19.17
C ASP A 52 2.18 18.66 -19.63
N VAL A 53 1.28 17.80 -20.10
CA VAL A 53 1.61 16.48 -20.65
C VAL A 53 1.10 16.42 -22.08
N GLN A 54 1.96 15.94 -22.99
CA GLN A 54 1.62 15.68 -24.38
C GLN A 54 1.94 14.22 -24.71
N LEU A 55 0.94 13.49 -25.19
CA LEU A 55 1.14 12.13 -25.70
C LEU A 55 1.84 12.19 -27.07
N LYS A 56 2.64 11.16 -27.37
CA LYS A 56 3.21 11.00 -28.70
C LYS A 56 2.14 10.70 -29.75
N GLU A 57 2.55 10.83 -31.00
CA GLU A 57 1.69 10.63 -32.16
C GLU A 57 1.08 9.23 -32.18
N MET A 58 -0.23 9.20 -32.41
CA MET A 58 -1.02 7.97 -32.59
C MET A 58 -1.67 8.04 -33.97
N PRO A 59 -1.80 6.90 -34.68
CA PRO A 59 -2.41 6.85 -36.01
C PRO A 59 -3.90 7.18 -35.99
N LYS A 60 -4.58 7.00 -34.85
CA LYS A 60 -6.01 7.28 -34.66
C LYS A 60 -6.27 7.73 -33.21
N PRO A 61 -7.38 8.44 -32.95
CA PRO A 61 -7.73 8.83 -31.59
C PRO A 61 -8.15 7.64 -30.74
N LEU A 62 -7.69 7.65 -29.48
CA LEU A 62 -8.11 6.67 -28.49
C LEU A 62 -9.56 6.91 -28.06
N LEU A 63 -10.35 5.84 -28.07
CA LEU A 63 -11.76 5.86 -27.67
C LEU A 63 -11.94 5.64 -26.16
N ASN A 64 -10.99 4.94 -25.53
CA ASN A 64 -11.00 4.78 -24.08
C ASN A 64 -10.39 6.00 -23.38
N GLY A 65 -10.91 6.32 -22.20
CA GLY A 65 -10.42 7.45 -21.41
C GLY A 65 -8.98 7.23 -20.97
N VAL A 66 -8.07 8.13 -21.36
CA VAL A 66 -6.71 8.20 -20.83
C VAL A 66 -6.64 9.28 -19.76
N PHE A 67 -6.06 8.94 -18.61
CA PHE A 67 -5.93 9.85 -17.48
C PHE A 67 -4.46 10.12 -17.16
N ALA A 68 -4.16 11.40 -16.93
CA ALA A 68 -2.91 11.84 -16.32
C ALA A 68 -3.18 12.15 -14.83
N ASN A 69 -2.47 11.47 -13.94
CA ASN A 69 -2.52 11.68 -12.50
C ASN A 69 -1.29 12.48 -12.06
N PHE A 70 -1.52 13.70 -11.56
CA PHE A 70 -0.51 14.61 -11.07
C PHE A 70 -0.56 14.67 -9.55
N GLN A 71 0.55 14.43 -8.88
CA GLN A 71 0.61 14.46 -7.42
C GLN A 71 1.84 15.21 -6.94
N ALA A 72 1.68 16.01 -5.89
CA ALA A 72 2.78 16.65 -5.18
C ALA A 72 2.85 16.13 -3.75
N TRP A 73 4.02 15.63 -3.36
CA TRP A 73 4.28 15.01 -2.07
C TRP A 73 5.40 15.75 -1.35
N PHE A 74 5.22 16.02 -0.06
CA PHE A 74 6.30 16.44 0.83
C PHE A 74 6.76 15.25 1.67
N VAL A 75 8.06 14.96 1.64
CA VAL A 75 8.69 13.91 2.43
C VAL A 75 9.55 14.55 3.53
N PRO A 76 9.09 14.56 4.80
CA PRO A 76 9.88 15.04 5.92
C PRO A 76 11.12 14.18 6.11
N LYS A 77 12.24 14.80 6.51
CA LYS A 77 13.50 14.08 6.76
C LYS A 77 13.37 13.03 7.87
N SER A 78 12.50 13.26 8.85
CA SER A 78 12.18 12.31 9.92
C SER A 78 11.52 11.02 9.42
N ALA A 79 10.87 11.05 8.26
CA ALA A 79 10.20 9.89 7.68
C ALA A 79 11.12 8.94 6.89
N PHE A 80 12.41 9.27 6.79
CA PHE A 80 13.37 8.40 6.12
C PHE A 80 13.64 7.15 6.97
N PRO A 81 13.78 5.98 6.32
CA PRO A 81 13.90 4.68 7.02
C PRO A 81 15.15 4.57 7.91
N LYS A 82 16.17 5.40 7.65
CA LYS A 82 17.42 5.40 8.41
C LYS A 82 17.30 6.03 9.81
N PHE A 83 16.22 6.77 10.10
CA PHE A 83 16.03 7.41 11.39
C PHE A 83 14.93 6.69 12.17
N SER A 84 15.27 6.10 13.30
CA SER A 84 14.30 5.43 14.18
C SER A 84 13.42 6.42 14.95
N GLY A 85 13.90 7.66 15.15
CA GLY A 85 13.13 8.73 15.79
C GLY A 85 13.77 10.10 15.66
N ARG A 86 13.11 11.11 16.21
CA ARG A 86 13.57 12.51 16.19
C ARG A 86 14.93 12.70 16.85
N ASP A 87 15.21 11.94 17.91
CA ASP A 87 16.49 11.99 18.64
C ASP A 87 17.67 11.64 17.73
N GLU A 88 17.59 10.52 16.99
CA GLU A 88 18.62 10.13 16.03
C GLU A 88 18.81 11.17 14.93
N LEU A 89 17.72 11.77 14.44
CA LEU A 89 17.79 12.83 13.44
C LEU A 89 18.51 14.06 13.99
N MET A 90 18.21 14.49 15.22
CA MET A 90 18.87 15.64 15.86
C MET A 90 20.37 15.40 16.07
N HIS A 91 20.73 14.20 16.50
CA HIS A 91 22.13 13.77 16.63
C HIS A 91 22.83 13.68 15.27
N SER A 92 22.13 13.23 14.22
CA SER A 92 22.62 13.19 12.84
C SER A 92 22.85 14.60 12.27
N MET A 93 21.99 15.57 12.59
CA MET A 93 22.11 16.97 12.18
C MET A 93 23.30 17.68 12.84
N THR A 94 23.59 17.35 14.09
CA THR A 94 24.67 17.98 14.88
C THR A 94 26.00 17.23 14.82
N GLY A 95 25.99 15.96 14.40
CA GLY A 95 27.16 15.08 14.42
C GLY A 95 27.54 14.57 15.82
N ALA A 96 26.70 14.79 16.82
CA ALA A 96 26.97 14.38 18.21
C ALA A 96 26.61 12.90 18.45
N ALA A 97 27.40 12.20 19.25
CA ALA A 97 27.10 10.84 19.67
C ALA A 97 25.83 10.79 20.55
N ILE A 98 25.05 9.70 20.41
CA ILE A 98 23.85 9.44 21.18
C ILE A 98 24.28 8.81 22.51
N LYS A 99 23.93 9.50 23.60
CA LYS A 99 24.30 9.09 24.96
C LYS A 99 23.10 8.43 25.64
N SER A 100 23.31 7.28 26.25
CA SER A 100 22.28 6.59 27.03
C SER A 100 22.87 6.10 28.35
N LEU A 101 22.09 6.23 29.43
CA LEU A 101 22.52 5.78 30.75
C LEU A 101 22.78 4.26 30.72
N GLY A 102 23.98 3.84 31.14
CA GLY A 102 24.35 2.43 31.22
C GLY A 102 24.65 1.74 29.89
N ALA A 103 24.72 2.49 28.77
CA ALA A 103 25.13 1.97 27.46
C ALA A 103 26.31 2.77 26.91
N ALA A 104 27.11 2.15 26.03
CA ALA A 104 28.17 2.86 25.31
C ALA A 104 27.56 3.89 24.35
N ASP A 105 28.27 5.01 24.16
CA ASP A 105 27.88 6.07 23.24
C ASP A 105 27.73 5.50 21.82
N ARG A 106 26.57 5.74 21.20
CA ARG A 106 26.25 5.23 19.87
C ARG A 106 26.46 6.32 18.81
N THR A 107 27.04 5.94 17.67
CA THR A 107 27.16 6.84 16.52
C THR A 107 25.82 6.95 15.80
N PRO A 108 25.26 8.16 15.59
CA PRO A 108 24.02 8.32 14.84
C PRO A 108 24.20 7.96 13.35
N PRO A 109 23.11 7.58 12.64
CA PRO A 109 23.12 7.47 11.19
C PRO A 109 23.57 8.77 10.52
N THR A 110 24.22 8.69 9.35
CA THR A 110 24.64 9.87 8.59
C THR A 110 23.45 10.66 8.05
N TYR A 111 23.53 11.99 8.07
CA TYR A 111 22.42 12.83 7.62
C TYR A 111 22.13 12.64 6.12
N PHE A 112 23.20 12.68 5.31
CA PHE A 112 23.16 12.30 3.90
C PHE A 112 23.82 10.95 3.71
N THR A 113 23.06 10.01 3.17
CA THR A 113 23.62 8.78 2.62
C THR A 113 24.22 9.12 1.26
N LYS A 114 25.45 8.68 1.00
CA LYS A 114 26.20 9.05 -0.19
C LYS A 114 26.59 7.80 -0.98
N VAL A 115 26.49 7.87 -2.30
CA VAL A 115 27.15 6.92 -3.19
C VAL A 115 28.49 7.54 -3.59
N VAL A 116 29.57 6.87 -3.21
CA VAL A 116 30.95 7.32 -3.49
C VAL A 116 31.44 6.65 -4.78
N SER A 117 32.27 7.36 -5.54
CA SER A 117 32.90 7.01 -6.82
C SER A 117 32.97 5.52 -7.19
N GLY A 118 32.70 5.18 -8.46
CA GLY A 118 32.85 3.83 -9.01
C GLY A 118 31.56 3.32 -9.67
N GLY A 119 31.41 1.99 -9.77
CA GLY A 119 30.28 1.35 -10.48
C GLY A 119 28.89 1.75 -9.96
N GLY A 120 28.74 2.00 -8.66
CA GLY A 120 27.46 2.43 -8.08
C GLY A 120 27.01 3.81 -8.56
N LEU A 121 27.94 4.76 -8.73
CA LEU A 121 27.61 6.11 -9.18
C LEU A 121 27.24 6.14 -10.68
N GLY A 122 27.92 5.33 -11.50
CA GLY A 122 27.55 5.12 -12.89
C GLY A 122 26.10 4.62 -13.05
N ASN A 123 25.67 3.72 -12.17
CA ASN A 123 24.29 3.22 -12.16
C ASN A 123 23.28 4.31 -11.81
N VAL A 124 23.58 5.15 -10.81
CA VAL A 124 22.69 6.27 -10.42
C VAL A 124 22.56 7.29 -11.55
N LEU A 125 23.69 7.73 -12.13
CA LEU A 125 23.70 8.76 -13.17
C LEU A 125 23.04 8.29 -14.48
N SER A 126 23.12 6.99 -14.79
CA SER A 126 22.47 6.39 -15.97
C SER A 126 21.04 5.91 -15.72
N SER A 127 20.57 6.00 -14.47
CA SER A 127 19.28 5.46 -14.07
C SER A 127 18.09 6.17 -14.74
N PRO A 128 16.96 5.44 -14.96
CA PRO A 128 15.72 6.04 -15.42
C PRO A 128 15.25 7.21 -14.54
N LEU A 129 15.38 7.10 -13.21
CA LEU A 129 14.98 8.15 -12.27
C LEU A 129 15.70 9.47 -12.53
N TYR A 130 17.03 9.44 -12.67
CA TYR A 130 17.83 10.64 -12.89
C TYR A 130 17.61 11.22 -14.28
N LYS A 131 17.48 10.36 -15.29
CA LYS A 131 17.20 10.79 -16.67
C LYS A 131 15.87 11.52 -16.79
N VAL A 132 14.80 10.99 -16.18
CA VAL A 132 13.49 11.63 -16.21
C VAL A 132 13.49 12.95 -15.44
N LEU A 133 14.23 13.05 -14.33
CA LEU A 133 14.37 14.31 -13.59
C LEU A 133 15.32 15.33 -14.25
N GLY A 134 16.05 14.95 -15.30
CA GLY A 134 17.04 15.81 -15.95
C GLY A 134 18.27 16.08 -15.07
N LEU A 135 18.64 15.13 -14.20
CA LEU A 135 19.77 15.28 -13.29
C LEU A 135 21.08 14.86 -13.94
N HIS A 136 22.03 15.79 -13.94
CA HIS A 136 23.40 15.57 -14.39
C HIS A 136 24.35 15.57 -13.20
N GLY A 137 25.38 14.73 -13.26
CA GLY A 137 26.42 14.68 -12.24
C GLY A 137 27.74 14.18 -12.80
N ASN A 138 28.83 14.55 -12.16
CA ASN A 138 30.15 14.08 -12.51
C ASN A 138 30.38 12.67 -11.93
N PRO A 139 30.81 11.67 -12.72
CA PRO A 139 31.08 10.32 -12.22
C PRO A 139 32.21 10.22 -11.18
N THR A 140 32.93 11.31 -10.88
CA THR A 140 33.96 11.34 -9.83
C THR A 140 33.47 11.94 -8.50
N GLU A 141 32.28 12.51 -8.45
CA GLU A 141 31.77 13.24 -7.28
C GLU A 141 30.69 12.45 -6.55
N ALA A 142 30.77 12.41 -5.21
CA ALA A 142 29.78 11.69 -4.42
C ALA A 142 28.42 12.40 -4.46
N VAL A 143 27.35 11.63 -4.67
CA VAL A 143 25.96 12.13 -4.77
C VAL A 143 25.13 11.62 -3.60
N ASN A 144 24.16 12.41 -3.14
CA ASN A 144 23.24 12.00 -2.08
C ASN A 144 22.15 11.04 -2.60
N THR A 145 21.71 10.10 -1.78
CA THR A 145 20.61 9.17 -2.15
C THR A 145 19.25 9.60 -1.65
N ASP A 146 19.16 10.72 -0.92
CA ASP A 146 17.92 11.11 -0.27
C ASP A 146 16.74 11.27 -1.25
N LEU A 147 17.01 11.75 -2.47
CA LEU A 147 15.98 11.89 -3.50
C LEU A 147 15.43 10.52 -3.95
N ILE A 148 16.31 9.52 -4.07
CA ILE A 148 15.94 8.15 -4.42
C ILE A 148 15.08 7.55 -3.30
N ASP A 149 15.54 7.70 -2.05
CA ASP A 149 14.85 7.16 -0.88
C ASP A 149 13.51 7.85 -0.63
N ALA A 150 13.42 9.17 -0.84
CA ALA A 150 12.17 9.93 -0.76
C ALA A 150 11.15 9.47 -1.81
N PHE A 151 11.59 9.27 -3.05
CA PHE A 151 10.71 8.76 -4.12
C PHE A 151 10.20 7.34 -3.80
N ASN A 152 11.08 6.46 -3.33
CA ASN A 152 10.70 5.10 -2.95
C ASN A 152 9.78 5.08 -1.73
N LEU A 153 9.97 5.98 -0.77
CA LEU A 153 9.08 6.13 0.39
C LEU A 153 7.67 6.54 -0.04
N ILE A 154 7.53 7.50 -0.97
CA ILE A 154 6.22 7.89 -1.52
C ILE A 154 5.55 6.67 -2.17
N TYR A 155 6.30 5.91 -2.97
CA TYR A 155 5.77 4.72 -3.63
C TYR A 155 5.35 3.65 -2.63
N ASN A 156 6.17 3.36 -1.62
CA ASN A 156 5.87 2.39 -0.57
C ASN A 156 4.66 2.79 0.28
N PHE A 157 4.53 4.07 0.64
CA PHE A 157 3.36 4.60 1.32
C PHE A 157 2.09 4.35 0.52
N ARG A 158 2.15 4.51 -0.81
CA ARG A 158 1.02 4.23 -1.69
C ARG A 158 0.74 2.73 -1.83
N LEU A 159 1.77 1.87 -1.91
CA LEU A 159 1.59 0.42 -1.90
C LEU A 159 0.87 -0.06 -0.64
N ALA A 160 1.33 0.37 0.54
CA ALA A 160 0.75 0.02 1.83
C ALA A 160 -0.72 0.47 1.94
N ALA A 161 -1.07 1.63 1.36
CA ALA A 161 -2.44 2.13 1.31
C ALA A 161 -3.37 1.29 0.42
N HIS A 162 -2.83 0.60 -0.60
CA HIS A 162 -3.61 -0.27 -1.49
C HIS A 162 -3.72 -1.70 -0.97
N SER A 163 -2.62 -2.29 -0.50
CA SER A 163 -2.62 -3.63 0.07
C SER A 163 -1.36 -3.88 0.90
N SER A 164 -1.54 -4.51 2.06
CA SER A 164 -0.44 -4.99 2.92
C SER A 164 0.35 -6.16 2.32
N ARG A 165 -0.16 -6.82 1.27
CA ARG A 165 0.52 -7.94 0.61
C ARG A 165 1.51 -7.52 -0.47
N LEU A 166 1.45 -6.28 -0.93
CA LEU A 166 2.34 -5.80 -1.97
C LEU A 166 3.75 -5.63 -1.37
N PRO A 167 4.79 -6.21 -1.99
CA PRO A 167 6.14 -6.11 -1.47
C PRO A 167 6.62 -4.66 -1.52
N ARG A 168 7.18 -4.18 -0.41
CA ARG A 168 7.80 -2.86 -0.37
C ARG A 168 8.98 -2.81 -1.34
N ARG A 169 9.17 -1.64 -1.94
CA ARG A 169 10.35 -1.32 -2.72
C ARG A 169 11.55 -1.07 -1.81
N LYS A 170 12.71 -1.56 -2.24
CA LYS A 170 13.98 -1.42 -1.53
C LYS A 170 14.51 0.01 -1.61
N TYR A 171 15.16 0.46 -0.54
CA TYR A 171 15.88 1.74 -0.49
C TYR A 171 17.27 1.65 -1.12
N ALA A 172 17.93 2.79 -1.33
CA ALA A 172 19.21 2.86 -2.02
C ALA A 172 20.33 2.04 -1.35
N VAL A 173 20.30 1.95 -0.01
CA VAL A 173 21.27 1.16 0.78
C VAL A 173 21.03 -0.35 0.62
N GLU A 174 19.77 -0.76 0.41
CA GLU A 174 19.42 -2.17 0.28
C GLU A 174 19.72 -2.69 -1.13
N ASP A 175 19.36 -1.92 -2.16
CA ASP A 175 19.54 -2.30 -3.56
C ASP A 175 19.51 -1.06 -4.47
N LEU A 176 20.70 -0.59 -4.86
CA LEU A 176 20.85 0.63 -5.66
C LEU A 176 20.27 0.50 -7.09
N ASN A 177 20.31 -0.70 -7.65
CA ASN A 177 19.81 -0.93 -9.01
C ASN A 177 18.29 -0.97 -9.02
N ALA A 178 17.68 -1.71 -8.09
CA ALA A 178 16.23 -1.78 -8.00
C ALA A 178 15.62 -0.43 -7.61
N SER A 179 16.24 0.31 -6.67
CA SER A 179 15.74 1.57 -6.12
C SER A 179 15.73 2.74 -7.11
N THR A 180 16.52 2.69 -8.18
CA THR A 180 16.66 3.78 -9.18
C THR A 180 15.84 3.57 -10.47
N THR A 181 15.09 2.47 -10.56
CA THR A 181 14.14 2.21 -11.67
C THR A 181 12.86 3.04 -11.53
N LEU A 182 12.04 3.17 -12.59
CA LEU A 182 10.69 3.72 -12.43
C LEU A 182 9.71 2.59 -12.10
N PRO A 183 8.97 2.66 -10.98
CA PRO A 183 8.03 1.62 -10.60
C PRO A 183 6.76 1.70 -11.46
N PRO A 184 5.99 0.59 -11.56
CA PRO A 184 4.72 0.60 -12.27
C PRO A 184 3.73 1.58 -11.65
N ALA A 185 2.90 2.20 -12.49
CA ALA A 185 1.86 3.12 -12.05
C ALA A 185 0.67 2.37 -11.43
N PHE A 186 -0.06 3.07 -10.57
CA PHE A 186 -1.28 2.54 -9.96
C PHE A 186 -2.44 2.71 -10.91
N TRP A 187 -3.26 1.66 -11.08
CA TRP A 187 -4.50 1.81 -11.80
C TRP A 187 -5.38 2.89 -11.14
N PRO A 188 -6.07 3.73 -11.92
CA PRO A 188 -7.17 4.51 -11.40
C PRO A 188 -8.12 3.60 -10.61
N SER A 189 -8.77 4.15 -9.58
CA SER A 189 -9.75 3.43 -8.76
C SER A 189 -10.67 2.60 -9.65
N SER A 190 -10.44 1.29 -9.62
CA SER A 190 -11.06 0.35 -10.56
C SER A 190 -12.51 0.13 -10.16
N ARG A 191 -13.32 -0.31 -11.12
CA ARG A 191 -14.71 -0.74 -10.93
C ARG A 191 -14.83 -1.88 -9.92
N PHE A 192 -13.74 -2.62 -9.74
CA PHE A 192 -13.59 -3.69 -8.76
C PHE A 192 -12.93 -3.25 -7.43
N SER A 193 -12.91 -1.95 -7.11
CA SER A 193 -12.28 -1.46 -5.87
C SER A 193 -12.88 -2.01 -4.58
N ARG A 194 -14.08 -2.60 -4.65
CA ARG A 194 -14.78 -3.23 -3.51
C ARG A 194 -14.42 -4.69 -3.31
N VAL A 195 -13.75 -5.29 -4.30
CA VAL A 195 -13.33 -6.69 -4.25
C VAL A 195 -12.04 -6.79 -3.46
N VAL A 196 -11.97 -7.77 -2.56
CA VAL A 196 -10.78 -8.07 -1.74
C VAL A 196 -10.28 -9.49 -2.06
N PRO A 197 -8.95 -9.74 -1.97
CA PRO A 197 -8.39 -11.06 -2.29
C PRO A 197 -8.84 -12.13 -1.29
N ASP A 198 -8.97 -11.73 -0.03
CA ASP A 198 -9.43 -12.55 1.07
C ASP A 198 -10.12 -11.65 2.11
N TYR A 199 -10.85 -12.29 3.03
CA TYR A 199 -11.47 -11.60 4.15
C TYR A 199 -11.32 -12.42 5.41
N GLU A 200 -11.18 -11.73 6.54
CA GLU A 200 -11.20 -12.37 7.84
C GLU A 200 -12.66 -12.62 8.26
N ARG A 201 -13.09 -13.88 8.23
CA ARG A 201 -14.47 -14.27 8.61
C ARG A 201 -14.82 -13.80 10.02
N ALA A 202 -13.89 -13.86 10.97
CA ALA A 202 -14.10 -13.39 12.34
C ALA A 202 -14.37 -11.86 12.40
N LEU A 203 -13.77 -11.08 11.50
CA LEU A 203 -14.01 -9.64 11.40
C LEU A 203 -15.40 -9.30 10.85
N ILE A 204 -16.02 -10.21 10.09
CA ILE A 204 -17.36 -10.02 9.50
C ILE A 204 -18.46 -10.61 10.39
N VAL A 205 -18.29 -11.84 10.87
CA VAL A 205 -19.33 -12.61 11.57
C VAL A 205 -19.16 -12.57 13.09
N GLY A 206 -17.96 -12.26 13.58
CA GLY A 206 -17.57 -12.49 14.97
C GLY A 206 -17.30 -13.98 15.23
N SER A 207 -16.37 -14.27 16.13
CA SER A 207 -16.21 -15.61 16.70
C SER A 207 -16.63 -15.59 18.16
N LEU A 208 -17.31 -16.66 18.59
CA LEU A 208 -17.64 -16.91 19.98
C LEU A 208 -16.88 -18.17 20.39
N ASP A 209 -15.80 -18.00 21.13
CA ASP A 209 -15.07 -19.13 21.69
C ASP A 209 -15.84 -19.66 22.90
N LEU A 210 -16.30 -20.90 22.79
CA LEU A 210 -16.97 -21.61 23.86
C LEU A 210 -15.90 -22.20 24.77
N ASP A 211 -15.48 -21.42 25.77
CA ASP A 211 -14.60 -21.93 26.81
C ASP A 211 -15.36 -22.92 27.70
N VAL A 212 -15.15 -24.21 27.48
CA VAL A 212 -15.54 -25.26 28.42
C VAL A 212 -14.54 -25.22 29.58
N ALA A 213 -14.63 -24.15 30.38
CA ALA A 213 -13.66 -23.69 31.39
C ALA A 213 -13.42 -24.67 32.57
N ALA A 214 -13.79 -25.94 32.43
CA ALA A 214 -13.42 -26.99 33.36
C ALA A 214 -12.85 -28.27 32.73
N GLY A 215 -12.74 -28.41 31.39
CA GLY A 215 -12.11 -29.58 30.73
C GLY A 215 -12.56 -30.98 31.19
N ARG A 216 -13.63 -31.04 31.98
CA ARG A 216 -14.12 -32.20 32.72
C ARG A 216 -15.63 -32.06 32.75
N LEU A 217 -16.27 -32.75 31.82
CA LEU A 217 -17.70 -32.99 31.94
C LEU A 217 -17.89 -34.03 33.06
N PRO A 218 -18.64 -33.73 34.12
CA PRO A 218 -18.88 -34.69 35.18
C PRO A 218 -19.71 -35.86 34.63
N VAL A 219 -19.24 -37.09 34.86
CA VAL A 219 -20.05 -38.29 34.63
C VAL A 219 -20.89 -38.52 35.88
N SER A 220 -22.19 -38.22 35.82
CA SER A 220 -23.13 -38.58 36.89
C SER A 220 -23.35 -40.09 36.96
N GLY A 221 -23.65 -40.62 38.16
CA GLY A 221 -23.96 -42.04 38.35
C GLY A 221 -22.78 -42.92 38.78
N ILE A 222 -21.55 -42.41 38.81
CA ILE A 222 -20.39 -43.09 39.37
C ILE A 222 -20.07 -42.49 40.74
N GLY A 223 -20.30 -43.26 41.80
CA GLY A 223 -20.13 -42.81 43.18
C GLY A 223 -19.44 -43.87 44.04
N LYS A 224 -18.88 -43.44 45.17
CA LYS A 224 -18.20 -44.28 46.15
C LYS A 224 -18.65 -43.88 47.55
N ALA A 225 -18.89 -44.86 48.42
CA ALA A 225 -19.41 -44.61 49.76
C ALA A 225 -18.38 -43.95 50.72
N ASN A 226 -17.10 -44.29 50.60
CA ASN A 226 -16.03 -43.83 51.51
C ASN A 226 -14.84 -43.21 50.74
N ALA A 227 -14.07 -42.33 51.37
CA ALA A 227 -12.96 -41.62 50.71
C ALA A 227 -11.64 -42.43 50.59
N VAL A 228 -11.60 -43.68 51.07
CA VAL A 228 -10.37 -44.50 51.16
C VAL A 228 -10.09 -45.23 49.85
N TRP A 229 -8.94 -44.99 49.21
CA TRP A 229 -8.51 -45.64 47.96
C TRP A 229 -7.40 -46.65 48.20
N ASP A 230 -7.34 -47.71 47.39
CA ASP A 230 -6.19 -48.60 47.35
C ASP A 230 -5.00 -47.83 46.76
N THR A 231 -3.88 -47.81 47.47
CA THR A 231 -2.69 -47.01 47.14
C THR A 231 -1.66 -47.77 46.30
N ASN A 232 -1.97 -48.99 45.88
CA ASN A 232 -1.11 -49.75 44.98
C ASN A 232 -1.37 -49.33 43.54
N ASN A 233 -0.32 -49.34 42.72
CA ASN A 233 -0.46 -49.09 41.28
C ASN A 233 -1.25 -50.24 40.64
N GLN A 234 -2.36 -49.92 40.01
CA GLN A 234 -3.15 -50.89 39.24
C GLN A 234 -3.29 -50.43 37.80
N SER A 235 -3.03 -51.37 36.89
CA SER A 235 -3.28 -51.18 35.47
C SER A 235 -4.76 -51.43 35.19
N VAL A 236 -5.46 -50.45 34.62
CA VAL A 236 -6.86 -50.53 34.25
C VAL A 236 -7.08 -50.15 32.80
N ARG A 237 -8.17 -50.63 32.22
CA ARG A 237 -8.60 -50.31 30.86
C ARG A 237 -9.57 -49.12 30.91
N GLU A 238 -9.22 -48.02 30.26
CA GLU A 238 -10.04 -46.81 30.17
C GLU A 238 -10.85 -46.76 28.87
N THR A 239 -11.95 -46.00 28.88
CA THR A 239 -12.67 -45.64 27.66
C THR A 239 -11.74 -44.95 26.67
N GLY A 240 -11.84 -45.32 25.38
CA GLY A 240 -10.93 -44.85 24.34
C GLY A 240 -9.75 -45.78 24.04
N GLY A 241 -9.76 -47.03 24.53
CA GLY A 241 -8.80 -48.07 24.12
C GLY A 241 -7.43 -47.98 24.80
N LYS A 242 -7.30 -47.21 25.88
CA LYS A 242 -6.04 -46.98 26.58
C LYS A 242 -5.96 -47.84 27.85
N VAL A 243 -4.78 -48.40 28.11
CA VAL A 243 -4.46 -49.00 29.41
C VAL A 243 -3.71 -47.96 30.23
N ALA A 244 -4.29 -47.53 31.35
CA ALA A 244 -3.71 -46.55 32.25
C ALA A 244 -3.37 -47.19 33.59
N THR A 245 -2.26 -46.75 34.22
CA THR A 245 -1.93 -47.17 35.58
C THR A 245 -2.36 -46.10 36.56
N TYR A 246 -3.27 -46.43 37.47
CA TYR A 246 -3.70 -45.55 38.53
C TYR A 246 -3.01 -45.90 39.84
N ALA A 247 -2.40 -44.89 40.47
CA ALA A 247 -1.82 -44.99 41.81
C ALA A 247 -2.89 -45.04 42.93
N LYS A 248 -4.13 -44.68 42.60
CA LYS A 248 -5.29 -44.76 43.49
C LYS A 248 -6.44 -45.38 42.73
N HIS A 249 -6.88 -46.55 43.15
CA HIS A 249 -7.99 -47.26 42.53
C HIS A 249 -8.83 -47.95 43.61
N MET A 250 -9.94 -48.56 43.22
CA MET A 250 -10.69 -49.46 44.09
C MET A 250 -11.28 -50.55 43.21
N ALA A 251 -11.02 -51.81 43.56
CA ALA A 251 -11.64 -52.94 42.89
C ALA A 251 -13.13 -53.02 43.27
N VAL A 252 -13.99 -53.24 42.26
CA VAL A 252 -15.35 -53.70 42.51
C VAL A 252 -15.29 -55.23 42.56
N ASP A 253 -15.10 -55.79 43.76
CA ASP A 253 -14.92 -57.23 43.96
C ASP A 253 -16.25 -57.98 44.17
N SER A 254 -16.33 -59.18 43.61
CA SER A 254 -17.43 -60.14 43.71
C SER A 254 -17.55 -60.86 45.07
N GLY A 255 -16.55 -60.72 45.94
CA GLY A 255 -16.45 -61.41 47.24
C GLY A 255 -17.31 -60.86 48.38
N THR A 256 -18.08 -59.79 48.18
CA THR A 256 -18.99 -59.25 49.21
C THR A 256 -20.32 -58.85 48.58
N ALA A 257 -21.41 -59.43 49.07
CA ALA A 257 -22.73 -59.40 48.43
C ALA A 257 -23.24 -57.97 48.15
N ASN A 258 -23.63 -57.74 46.88
CA ASN A 258 -24.21 -56.52 46.28
C ASN A 258 -23.24 -55.50 45.62
N ALA A 259 -22.24 -55.96 44.86
CA ALA A 259 -21.45 -55.09 43.97
C ALA A 259 -21.34 -55.64 42.54
N THR A 260 -22.45 -55.68 41.79
CA THR A 260 -22.39 -55.92 40.32
C THR A 260 -22.37 -54.59 39.57
N PHE A 261 -21.20 -53.95 39.47
CA PHE A 261 -21.03 -52.82 38.55
C PHE A 261 -20.85 -53.38 37.14
N ARG A 262 -21.79 -53.07 36.25
CA ARG A 262 -21.73 -53.47 34.84
C ARG A 262 -21.62 -52.20 34.00
N VAL A 263 -20.60 -52.15 33.16
CA VAL A 263 -20.41 -51.12 32.14
C VAL A 263 -20.54 -51.74 30.78
N LEU A 264 -21.04 -50.97 29.82
CA LEU A 264 -21.03 -51.40 28.42
C LEU A 264 -19.56 -51.54 27.99
N GLY A 265 -19.21 -52.68 27.41
CA GLY A 265 -17.88 -52.93 26.87
C GLY A 265 -17.89 -52.78 25.34
N SER A 266 -16.84 -52.17 24.81
CA SER A 266 -16.51 -52.22 23.37
C SER A 266 -16.03 -53.62 22.96
N SER A 267 -15.91 -53.88 21.65
CA SER A 267 -15.43 -55.15 21.09
C SER A 267 -14.05 -55.61 21.61
N ASP A 268 -13.23 -54.69 22.10
CA ASP A 268 -11.88 -54.95 22.61
C ASP A 268 -11.82 -55.09 24.15
N ASN A 269 -12.97 -55.25 24.81
CA ASN A 269 -13.11 -55.33 26.27
C ASN A 269 -12.60 -54.07 26.99
N PHE A 270 -12.86 -52.88 26.44
CA PHE A 270 -12.69 -51.57 27.12
C PHE A 270 -14.07 -50.99 27.49
N PRO A 271 -14.21 -50.32 28.65
CA PRO A 271 -15.48 -49.74 29.06
C PRO A 271 -15.86 -48.55 28.17
N GLU A 272 -17.15 -48.34 27.91
CA GLU A 272 -17.70 -47.19 27.21
C GLU A 272 -18.46 -46.30 28.20
N ILE A 273 -17.75 -45.38 28.86
CA ILE A 273 -18.31 -44.40 29.78
C ILE A 273 -18.15 -43.02 29.15
N TYR A 274 -19.26 -42.38 28.83
CA TYR A 274 -19.31 -41.02 28.31
C TYR A 274 -19.99 -40.09 29.33
N ALA A 275 -19.55 -38.83 29.39
CA ALA A 275 -20.27 -37.83 30.17
C ALA A 275 -21.54 -37.43 29.42
N GLU A 276 -22.68 -37.53 30.08
CA GLU A 276 -23.97 -37.15 29.53
C GLU A 276 -24.12 -35.62 29.54
N MET A 277 -24.27 -35.00 28.37
CA MET A 277 -24.56 -33.56 28.23
C MET A 277 -26.07 -33.24 28.29
N ALA A 278 -26.92 -34.24 28.52
CA ALA A 278 -28.36 -34.04 28.60
C ALA A 278 -28.70 -33.13 29.80
N GLY A 279 -29.19 -31.92 29.52
CA GLY A 279 -29.59 -30.96 30.54
C GLY A 279 -28.52 -29.95 30.99
N GLN A 280 -27.28 -30.04 30.50
CA GLN A 280 -26.28 -28.98 30.70
C GLN A 280 -26.27 -28.06 29.48
N SER A 281 -27.05 -26.97 29.53
CA SER A 281 -26.89 -25.88 28.58
C SER A 281 -25.59 -25.14 28.89
N LEU A 282 -24.68 -25.06 27.92
CA LEU A 282 -23.56 -24.13 27.97
C LEU A 282 -24.19 -22.73 27.95
N SER A 283 -24.20 -22.04 29.09
CA SER A 283 -24.81 -20.72 29.22
C SER A 283 -23.94 -19.69 28.51
N VAL A 284 -24.19 -19.49 27.21
CA VAL A 284 -23.72 -18.30 26.51
C VAL A 284 -24.49 -17.11 27.08
N THR A 285 -23.78 -16.18 27.70
CA THR A 285 -24.42 -14.97 28.24
C THR A 285 -24.53 -13.92 27.13
N LEU A 286 -25.52 -13.02 27.25
CA LEU A 286 -25.60 -11.85 26.35
C LEU A 286 -24.34 -10.98 26.44
N ALA A 287 -23.68 -10.96 27.60
CA ALA A 287 -22.41 -10.26 27.79
C ALA A 287 -21.27 -10.87 26.95
N ASP A 288 -21.24 -12.19 26.75
CA ASP A 288 -20.25 -12.84 25.87
C ASP A 288 -20.50 -12.49 24.40
N ILE A 289 -21.77 -12.37 24.00
CA ILE A 289 -22.18 -11.93 22.66
C ILE A 289 -21.80 -10.45 22.43
N ASP A 290 -22.05 -9.58 23.41
CA ASP A 290 -21.67 -8.17 23.34
C ASP A 290 -20.13 -8.00 23.35
N LYS A 291 -19.41 -8.85 24.10
CA LYS A 291 -17.95 -8.92 24.06
C LYS A 291 -17.43 -9.35 22.69
N ALA A 292 -18.07 -10.34 22.04
CA ALA A 292 -17.73 -10.73 20.68
C ALA A 292 -17.95 -9.58 19.68
N ARG A 293 -19.07 -8.83 19.82
CA ARG A 293 -19.38 -7.67 18.98
C ARG A 293 -18.37 -6.53 19.17
N THR A 294 -17.99 -6.24 20.41
CA THR A 294 -16.96 -5.22 20.69
C THR A 294 -15.58 -5.64 20.20
N THR A 295 -15.20 -6.91 20.36
CA THR A 295 -13.95 -7.46 19.81
C THR A 295 -13.92 -7.31 18.29
N GLN A 296 -15.02 -7.58 17.61
CA GLN A 296 -15.17 -7.34 16.18
C GLN A 296 -14.98 -5.85 15.81
N ALA A 297 -15.57 -4.93 16.58
CA ALA A 297 -15.40 -3.49 16.36
C ALA A 297 -13.94 -3.05 16.56
N PHE A 298 -13.25 -3.57 17.59
CA PHE A 298 -11.83 -3.31 17.80
C PHE A 298 -10.94 -3.91 16.72
N ALA A 299 -11.26 -5.09 16.18
CA ALA A 299 -10.54 -5.67 15.05
C ALA A 299 -10.67 -4.82 13.78
N LYS A 300 -11.86 -4.27 13.51
CA LYS A 300 -12.08 -3.29 12.42
C LYS A 300 -11.26 -2.03 12.61
N LEU A 301 -11.23 -1.49 13.83
CA LEU A 301 -10.42 -0.31 14.15
C LEU A 301 -8.92 -0.60 14.01
N ARG A 302 -8.43 -1.77 14.45
CA ARG A 302 -7.03 -2.19 14.25
C ARG A 302 -6.68 -2.27 12.77
N THR A 303 -7.58 -2.81 11.95
CA THR A 303 -7.39 -2.88 10.49
C THR A 303 -7.32 -1.49 9.86
N ALA A 304 -8.11 -0.52 10.36
CA ALA A 304 -8.05 0.86 9.90
C ALA A 304 -6.74 1.58 10.29
N TYR A 305 -6.03 1.08 11.30
CA TYR A 305 -4.70 1.58 11.69
C TYR A 305 -3.55 0.82 11.02
N ALA A 306 -3.84 -0.32 10.38
CA ALA A 306 -2.84 -1.06 9.62
C ALA A 306 -2.43 -0.28 8.37
N GLY A 307 -1.15 -0.38 7.99
CA GLY A 307 -0.57 0.35 6.86
C GLY A 307 0.14 1.65 7.21
N ASN A 308 0.31 1.95 8.51
CA ASN A 308 1.19 3.04 8.95
C ASN A 308 2.68 2.69 8.84
N ASP A 309 3.05 1.41 8.66
CA ASP A 309 4.42 0.99 8.34
C ASP A 309 4.78 1.20 6.86
N ALA A 310 4.91 2.46 6.44
CA ALA A 310 5.33 2.77 5.08
C ALA A 310 6.83 2.55 4.85
N THR A 311 7.62 2.50 5.92
CA THR A 311 9.08 2.36 5.82
C THR A 311 9.52 0.90 5.82
N GLY A 312 8.78 -0.01 6.49
CA GLY A 312 9.19 -1.37 6.79
C GLY A 312 10.17 -1.47 7.98
N PHE A 313 10.40 -0.35 8.67
CA PHE A 313 11.39 -0.19 9.74
C PHE A 313 10.82 0.57 10.96
N ASP A 314 9.54 0.95 10.92
CA ASP A 314 8.88 1.62 12.04
C ASP A 314 8.25 0.59 12.99
N ASN A 315 8.14 0.96 14.27
CA ASN A 315 7.56 0.09 15.29
C ASN A 315 6.01 0.12 15.24
N ASP A 316 5.43 -0.31 14.12
CA ASP A 316 3.98 -0.20 13.84
C ASP A 316 3.10 -0.85 14.91
N ASP A 317 3.47 -2.03 15.41
CA ASP A 317 2.72 -2.71 16.47
C ASP A 317 2.56 -1.85 17.73
N THR A 318 3.58 -1.06 18.06
CA THR A 318 3.54 -0.18 19.24
C THR A 318 2.70 1.07 18.97
N ILE A 319 2.73 1.60 17.75
CA ILE A 319 1.94 2.76 17.32
C ILE A 319 0.46 2.36 17.28
N VAL A 320 0.14 1.22 16.67
CA VAL A 320 -1.21 0.65 16.62
C VAL A 320 -1.72 0.36 18.03
N ALA A 321 -0.88 -0.20 18.92
CA ALA A 321 -1.27 -0.42 20.31
C ALA A 321 -1.59 0.90 21.05
N LEU A 322 -0.80 1.95 20.83
CA LEU A 322 -1.02 3.25 21.46
C LEU A 322 -2.32 3.91 20.97
N LEU A 323 -2.56 3.87 19.66
CA LEU A 323 -3.81 4.35 19.05
C LEU A 323 -5.03 3.54 19.51
N MET A 324 -4.86 2.24 19.72
CA MET A 324 -5.89 1.36 20.28
C MET A 324 -6.21 1.66 21.74
N GLN A 325 -5.22 2.14 22.50
CA GLN A 325 -5.42 2.64 23.87
C GLN A 325 -6.05 4.05 23.90
N GLY A 326 -6.28 4.68 22.73
CA GLY A 326 -6.80 6.05 22.64
C GLY A 326 -5.77 7.12 22.98
N ILE A 327 -4.49 6.75 23.07
CA ILE A 327 -3.40 7.69 23.33
C ILE A 327 -2.91 8.24 21.99
N SER A 328 -2.78 9.56 21.90
CA SER A 328 -2.23 10.21 20.72
C SER A 328 -0.77 9.82 20.54
N VAL A 329 -0.41 9.40 19.33
CA VAL A 329 0.98 9.15 18.95
C VAL A 329 1.70 10.51 18.87
N PRO A 330 2.87 10.67 19.53
CA PRO A 330 3.68 11.86 19.37
C PRO A 330 3.94 12.14 17.88
N PRO A 331 3.89 13.40 17.41
CA PRO A 331 4.13 13.74 16.00
C PRO A 331 5.45 13.17 15.46
N ASP A 332 6.46 13.05 16.32
CA ASP A 332 7.79 12.51 16.01
C ASP A 332 7.79 11.01 15.64
N GLN A 333 6.77 10.26 16.05
CA GLN A 333 6.59 8.85 15.74
C GLN A 333 5.68 8.63 14.52
N PHE A 334 4.95 9.66 14.08
CA PHE A 334 4.03 9.58 12.95
C PHE A 334 4.71 9.95 11.62
N LYS A 335 5.60 9.06 11.17
CA LYS A 335 6.48 9.23 10.02
C LYS A 335 5.79 8.90 8.68
N ARG A 336 4.99 9.82 8.15
CA ARG A 336 4.38 9.67 6.80
C ARG A 336 4.78 10.78 5.83
N PRO A 337 4.88 10.49 4.52
CA PRO A 337 4.79 11.51 3.47
C PRO A 337 3.46 12.28 3.55
N TRP A 338 3.48 13.55 3.16
CA TRP A 338 2.30 14.40 3.12
C TRP A 338 1.89 14.65 1.67
N LEU A 339 0.65 14.35 1.33
CA LEU A 339 0.09 14.73 0.03
C LEU A 339 -0.29 16.21 0.08
N LEU A 340 0.34 17.04 -0.76
CA LEU A 340 0.07 18.47 -0.83
C LEU A 340 -1.12 18.78 -1.74
N ASP A 341 -1.10 18.20 -2.94
CA ASP A 341 -2.19 18.31 -3.92
C ASP A 341 -2.15 17.10 -4.87
N SER A 342 -3.31 16.68 -5.37
CA SER A 342 -3.47 15.59 -6.32
C SER A 342 -4.58 15.93 -7.31
N LYS A 343 -4.29 15.84 -8.60
CA LYS A 343 -5.26 16.10 -9.67
C LYS A 343 -5.19 15.02 -10.72
N ARG A 344 -6.34 14.42 -11.03
CA ARG A 344 -6.51 13.50 -12.15
C ARG A 344 -7.23 14.25 -13.27
N VAL A 345 -6.65 14.25 -14.46
CA VAL A 345 -7.16 14.98 -15.63
C VAL A 345 -7.25 14.01 -16.81
N SER A 346 -8.37 14.02 -17.54
CA SER A 346 -8.49 13.26 -18.78
C SER A 346 -7.70 13.93 -19.90
N VAL A 347 -7.01 13.12 -20.71
CA VAL A 347 -6.30 13.60 -21.89
C VAL A 347 -7.31 13.92 -22.99
N GLY A 348 -7.27 15.15 -23.50
CA GLY A 348 -8.04 15.54 -24.68
C GLY A 348 -7.28 15.18 -25.95
N PHE A 349 -7.97 14.64 -26.95
CA PHE A 349 -7.39 14.28 -28.24
C PHE A 349 -7.78 15.27 -29.33
N ALA A 350 -6.83 15.61 -30.19
CA ALA A 350 -7.06 16.39 -31.40
C ALA A 350 -6.46 15.65 -32.60
N GLU A 351 -7.29 15.41 -33.61
CA GLU A 351 -6.93 14.70 -34.82
C GLU A 351 -6.65 15.70 -35.96
N ARG A 352 -5.65 15.39 -36.78
CA ARG A 352 -5.30 16.14 -37.99
C ARG A 352 -5.23 15.18 -39.17
N PHE A 353 -6.03 15.44 -40.20
CA PHE A 353 -6.03 14.65 -41.44
C PHE A 353 -4.91 15.12 -42.36
N ALA A 354 -4.31 14.18 -43.10
CA ALA A 354 -3.36 14.51 -44.14
C ALA A 354 -4.05 15.27 -45.29
N THR A 355 -3.30 16.16 -45.95
CA THR A 355 -3.82 17.01 -47.05
C THR A 355 -3.30 16.60 -48.43
N ASP A 356 -2.52 15.52 -48.51
CA ASP A 356 -2.01 14.97 -49.76
C ASP A 356 -2.96 13.91 -50.33
N ALA A 357 -3.13 13.90 -51.66
CA ALA A 357 -4.12 13.07 -52.34
C ALA A 357 -3.88 11.56 -52.17
N ALA A 358 -2.67 11.14 -51.79
CA ALA A 358 -2.31 9.73 -51.61
C ALA A 358 -2.59 9.19 -50.19
N ASN A 359 -2.64 10.05 -49.16
CA ASN A 359 -2.83 9.63 -47.76
C ASN A 359 -4.05 10.31 -47.12
N LEU A 360 -5.07 10.67 -47.90
CA LEU A 360 -6.26 11.36 -47.41
C LEU A 360 -6.99 10.61 -46.27
N ASP A 361 -6.81 9.28 -46.22
CA ASP A 361 -7.37 8.39 -45.21
C ASP A 361 -6.49 8.26 -43.94
N ALA A 362 -5.28 8.84 -43.95
CA ALA A 362 -4.37 8.84 -42.82
C ALA A 362 -4.57 10.09 -41.95
N SER A 363 -4.63 9.88 -40.65
CA SER A 363 -4.67 10.94 -39.65
C SER A 363 -3.56 10.78 -38.63
N VAL A 364 -3.21 11.90 -38.00
CA VAL A 364 -2.29 11.93 -36.86
C VAL A 364 -3.04 12.54 -35.69
N THR A 365 -3.06 11.82 -34.58
CA THR A 365 -3.70 12.27 -33.35
C THR A 365 -2.67 12.62 -32.29
N LEU A 366 -2.87 13.75 -31.63
CA LEU A 366 -2.10 14.20 -30.48
C LEU A 366 -3.01 14.34 -29.26
N GLY A 367 -2.55 13.81 -28.12
CA GLY A 367 -3.22 13.96 -26.83
C GLY A 367 -2.55 15.03 -25.98
N ARG A 368 -3.33 15.90 -25.31
CA ARG A 368 -2.80 16.87 -24.33
C ARG A 368 -3.62 16.88 -23.04
N ALA A 369 -2.92 16.97 -21.91
CA ALA A 369 -3.48 17.23 -20.60
C ALA A 369 -2.65 18.28 -19.86
N SER A 370 -3.28 19.05 -18.98
CA SER A 370 -2.57 20.02 -18.15
C SER A 370 -3.21 20.13 -16.78
N ALA A 371 -2.41 20.28 -15.73
CA ALA A 371 -2.88 20.51 -14.37
C ALA A 371 -2.01 21.56 -13.67
N SER A 372 -2.61 22.28 -12.72
CA SER A 372 -1.87 23.14 -11.79
C SER A 372 -2.07 22.64 -10.37
N LEU A 373 -0.98 22.28 -9.69
CA LEU A 373 -0.95 21.83 -8.31
C LEU A 373 -0.60 23.02 -7.39
N SER A 374 -1.33 23.16 -6.28
CA SER A 374 -1.05 24.18 -5.26
C SER A 374 -0.17 23.62 -4.16
N LEU A 375 0.88 24.34 -3.79
CA LEU A 375 1.84 23.89 -2.78
C LEU A 375 1.80 24.85 -1.58
N ASN A 376 1.51 24.30 -0.41
CA ASN A 376 1.65 25.00 0.86
C ASN A 376 2.23 24.03 1.89
N VAL A 377 3.45 24.31 2.37
CA VAL A 377 4.12 23.55 3.42
C VAL A 377 4.33 24.50 4.61
N PRO A 378 3.75 24.20 5.79
CA PRO A 378 3.97 25.00 6.98
C PRO A 378 5.43 24.89 7.45
N ILE A 379 5.85 25.76 8.37
CA ILE A 379 7.22 25.74 8.91
C ILE A 379 7.55 24.35 9.46
N GLN A 380 8.61 23.74 8.95
CA GLN A 380 9.08 22.42 9.37
C GLN A 380 10.37 22.53 10.15
N ASP A 381 10.53 21.73 11.19
CA ASP A 381 11.72 21.66 12.05
C ASP A 381 12.73 20.58 11.61
N VAL A 382 12.32 19.70 10.69
CA VAL A 382 13.11 18.55 10.19
C VAL A 382 13.70 18.78 8.79
N GLY A 383 13.10 19.68 7.99
CA GLY A 383 13.37 19.78 6.55
C GLY A 383 12.85 18.56 5.77
N GLY A 384 13.14 18.48 4.48
CA GLY A 384 12.67 17.40 3.62
C GLY A 384 12.80 17.70 2.13
N VAL A 385 12.11 16.90 1.31
CA VAL A 385 12.07 17.10 -0.15
C VAL A 385 10.62 17.07 -0.62
N VAL A 386 10.25 18.02 -1.49
CA VAL A 386 8.99 17.94 -2.23
C VAL A 386 9.25 17.28 -3.57
N ILE A 387 8.44 16.31 -3.95
CA ILE A 387 8.53 15.58 -5.23
C ILE A 387 7.17 15.66 -5.93
N VAL A 388 7.20 15.98 -7.23
CA VAL A 388 6.03 15.98 -8.10
C VAL A 388 6.11 14.76 -9.01
N THR A 389 5.07 13.94 -9.02
CA THR A 389 4.98 12.72 -9.84
C THR A 389 3.84 12.82 -10.85
N VAL A 390 4.06 12.22 -12.02
CA VAL A 390 3.11 12.09 -13.11
C VAL A 390 2.96 10.62 -13.48
N GLU A 391 1.71 10.19 -13.64
CA GLU A 391 1.37 8.87 -14.14
C GLU A 391 0.38 9.03 -15.28
N VAL A 392 0.65 8.38 -16.41
CA VAL A 392 -0.26 8.34 -17.56
C VAL A 392 -0.71 6.90 -17.75
N LEU A 393 -2.01 6.68 -17.63
CA LEU A 393 -2.63 5.37 -17.81
C LEU A 393 -4.02 5.51 -18.46
N PRO A 394 -4.40 4.60 -19.37
CA PRO A 394 -5.78 4.43 -19.76
C PRO A 394 -6.62 3.93 -18.58
N GLU A 395 -7.94 4.04 -18.71
CA GLU A 395 -8.84 3.25 -17.91
C GLU A 395 -8.56 1.75 -18.13
N ARG A 396 -8.55 0.97 -17.03
CA ARG A 396 -8.49 -0.48 -17.13
C ARG A 396 -9.82 -0.99 -17.71
N ILE A 397 -9.76 -1.57 -18.90
CA ILE A 397 -10.89 -2.22 -19.55
C ILE A 397 -10.64 -3.73 -19.57
N ASP A 398 -11.52 -4.48 -18.94
CA ASP A 398 -11.57 -5.93 -19.07
C ASP A 398 -12.63 -6.26 -20.15
N GLU A 399 -12.20 -6.59 -21.38
CA GLU A 399 -13.08 -6.69 -22.56
C GLU A 399 -14.13 -7.81 -22.52
N ARG A 400 -13.88 -8.85 -21.72
CA ARG A 400 -14.65 -10.11 -21.69
C ARG A 400 -15.45 -10.33 -20.42
N MET A 401 -15.70 -9.27 -19.66
CA MET A 401 -16.47 -9.37 -18.43
C MET A 401 -17.82 -10.05 -18.69
N SER A 402 -18.14 -11.09 -17.93
CA SER A 402 -19.47 -11.69 -17.99
C SER A 402 -20.50 -10.76 -17.36
N ASP A 403 -21.69 -10.71 -17.95
CA ASP A 403 -22.84 -10.08 -17.31
C ASP A 403 -23.49 -11.07 -16.34
N GLU A 404 -23.44 -10.81 -15.03
CA GLU A 404 -24.05 -11.72 -14.04
C GLU A 404 -25.57 -11.86 -14.21
N TRP A 405 -26.25 -10.88 -14.82
CA TRP A 405 -27.66 -11.04 -15.19
C TRP A 405 -27.87 -12.18 -16.20
N LEU A 406 -26.96 -12.35 -17.16
CA LEU A 406 -27.03 -13.43 -18.16
C LEU A 406 -26.95 -14.82 -17.54
N HIS A 407 -26.30 -14.93 -16.38
CA HIS A 407 -26.14 -16.18 -15.64
C HIS A 407 -27.27 -16.44 -14.63
N CYS A 408 -28.24 -15.54 -14.49
CA CYS A 408 -29.41 -15.73 -13.66
C CYS A 408 -30.47 -16.56 -14.40
N THR A 409 -30.35 -17.90 -14.34
CA THR A 409 -31.31 -18.83 -14.96
C THR A 409 -32.57 -19.10 -14.16
N GLU A 410 -32.53 -18.91 -12.84
CA GLU A 410 -33.64 -19.17 -11.92
C GLU A 410 -33.95 -17.93 -11.07
N PHE A 411 -35.19 -17.79 -10.61
CA PHE A 411 -35.60 -16.65 -9.78
C PHE A 411 -34.81 -16.57 -8.47
N ASP A 412 -34.36 -17.71 -7.94
CA ASP A 412 -33.52 -17.77 -6.75
C ASP A 412 -32.14 -17.15 -6.96
N HIS A 413 -31.66 -16.95 -8.19
CA HIS A 413 -30.40 -16.25 -8.45
C HIS A 413 -30.50 -14.73 -8.22
N LEU A 414 -31.72 -14.20 -8.12
CA LEU A 414 -32.00 -12.80 -7.83
C LEU A 414 -31.89 -12.51 -6.32
N PRO A 415 -31.70 -11.22 -5.93
CA PRO A 415 -31.73 -10.82 -4.53
C PRO A 415 -33.04 -11.22 -3.86
N ASN A 416 -32.95 -11.79 -2.67
CA ASN A 416 -34.10 -12.16 -1.85
C ASN A 416 -33.86 -11.67 -0.43
N ALA A 417 -34.60 -10.62 -0.04
CA ALA A 417 -34.41 -9.97 1.25
C ALA A 417 -34.48 -10.92 2.45
N LEU A 418 -35.32 -11.96 2.41
CA LEU A 418 -35.43 -12.92 3.51
C LEU A 418 -34.17 -13.79 3.60
N ARG A 419 -33.71 -14.32 2.46
CA ARG A 419 -32.48 -15.14 2.38
C ARG A 419 -31.25 -14.31 2.75
N ASP A 420 -31.19 -13.08 2.25
CA ASP A 420 -30.05 -12.20 2.38
C ASP A 420 -29.85 -11.75 3.83
N VAL A 421 -30.94 -11.49 4.57
CA VAL A 421 -30.89 -11.17 6.01
C VAL A 421 -30.54 -12.39 6.87
N GLN A 422 -30.95 -13.59 6.46
CA GLN A 422 -30.69 -14.84 7.20
C GLN A 422 -29.34 -15.48 6.86
N ARG A 423 -28.58 -14.91 5.93
CA ARG A 423 -27.30 -15.46 5.50
C ARG A 423 -26.25 -15.29 6.60
N VAL A 424 -25.60 -16.40 6.96
CA VAL A 424 -24.56 -16.43 8.01
C VAL A 424 -23.35 -15.57 7.63
N GLU A 425 -23.00 -15.53 6.35
CA GLU A 425 -21.90 -14.73 5.82
C GLU A 425 -22.41 -13.78 4.73
N PRO A 426 -22.44 -12.46 4.98
CA PRO A 426 -22.92 -11.47 4.01
C PRO A 426 -21.82 -11.13 2.98
N VAL A 427 -21.24 -12.15 2.35
CA VAL A 427 -20.14 -12.04 1.37
C VAL A 427 -20.46 -12.90 0.16
N ASP A 428 -20.19 -12.39 -1.03
CA ASP A 428 -20.29 -13.11 -2.29
C ASP A 428 -18.92 -13.37 -2.92
N MET A 429 -18.79 -14.50 -3.60
CA MET A 429 -17.58 -14.88 -4.34
C MET A 429 -17.61 -14.24 -5.72
N VAL A 430 -16.54 -13.52 -6.06
CA VAL A 430 -16.28 -13.03 -7.41
C VAL A 430 -15.55 -14.12 -8.16
N LEU A 431 -16.20 -14.69 -9.17
CA LEU A 431 -15.62 -15.73 -10.02
C LEU A 431 -14.74 -15.10 -11.11
N ASN A 432 -13.72 -15.83 -11.57
CA ASN A 432 -12.82 -15.37 -12.65
C ASN A 432 -13.58 -15.01 -13.92
N ARG A 433 -14.69 -15.71 -14.23
CA ARG A 433 -15.56 -15.41 -15.37
C ARG A 433 -16.07 -13.96 -15.42
N ARG A 434 -16.21 -13.33 -14.24
CA ARG A 434 -16.72 -11.96 -14.11
C ARG A 434 -15.73 -10.92 -14.63
N VAL A 435 -14.44 -11.24 -14.61
CA VAL A 435 -13.38 -10.43 -15.19
C VAL A 435 -13.11 -10.87 -16.62
N ASP A 436 -12.98 -12.19 -16.84
CA ASP A 436 -12.77 -12.77 -18.16
C ASP A 436 -13.61 -14.05 -18.34
N SER A 437 -14.67 -13.96 -19.14
CA SER A 437 -15.54 -15.10 -19.46
C SER A 437 -14.82 -16.28 -20.13
N LYS A 438 -13.66 -16.06 -20.75
CA LYS A 438 -12.82 -17.11 -21.36
C LYS A 438 -11.58 -17.47 -20.53
N HIS A 439 -11.57 -17.12 -19.25
CA HIS A 439 -10.53 -17.54 -18.32
C HIS A 439 -10.33 -19.06 -18.38
N SER A 440 -9.10 -19.55 -18.24
CA SER A 440 -8.78 -20.99 -18.24
C SER A 440 -9.51 -21.79 -17.15
N SER A 441 -9.90 -21.10 -16.08
CA SER A 441 -10.73 -21.59 -14.97
C SER A 441 -11.84 -20.58 -14.64
N PRO A 442 -12.96 -20.54 -15.40
CA PRO A 442 -14.01 -19.51 -15.25
C PRO A 442 -14.72 -19.55 -13.89
N ASN A 443 -14.87 -20.75 -13.33
CA ASN A 443 -15.48 -20.98 -12.02
C ASN A 443 -14.47 -20.87 -10.86
N GLY A 444 -13.21 -20.51 -11.16
CA GLY A 444 -12.22 -20.23 -10.13
C GLY A 444 -12.55 -18.94 -9.37
N LEU A 445 -12.02 -18.82 -8.16
CA LEU A 445 -12.15 -17.63 -7.32
C LEU A 445 -11.20 -16.54 -7.81
N TYR A 446 -11.74 -15.34 -8.07
CA TYR A 446 -10.98 -14.12 -8.26
C TYR A 446 -10.80 -13.40 -6.93
N GLY A 447 -11.88 -13.16 -6.19
CA GLY A 447 -11.87 -12.50 -4.89
C GLY A 447 -13.26 -12.49 -4.24
N PHE A 448 -13.44 -11.68 -3.21
CA PHE A 448 -14.67 -11.58 -2.45
C PHE A 448 -15.23 -10.17 -2.48
N GLU A 449 -16.55 -10.02 -2.51
CA GLU A 449 -17.25 -8.74 -2.49
C GLU A 449 -18.37 -8.74 -1.44
N PRO A 450 -18.85 -7.56 -1.02
CA PRO A 450 -20.05 -7.48 -0.19
C PRO A 450 -21.24 -8.19 -0.85
N MET A 451 -22.09 -8.83 -0.05
CA MET A 451 -23.29 -9.51 -0.57
C MET A 451 -24.09 -8.61 -1.53
N ASN A 452 -24.52 -9.18 -2.66
CA ASN A 452 -25.27 -8.53 -3.72
C ASN A 452 -24.55 -7.38 -4.46
N ASP A 453 -23.25 -7.14 -4.23
CA ASP A 453 -22.52 -6.06 -4.91
C ASP A 453 -22.43 -6.26 -6.44
N LYS A 454 -22.62 -7.49 -6.94
CA LYS A 454 -22.84 -7.78 -8.37
C LYS A 454 -23.96 -6.97 -9.05
N TRP A 455 -24.90 -6.42 -8.29
CA TRP A 455 -25.98 -5.58 -8.81
C TRP A 455 -25.62 -4.08 -8.85
N ASN A 456 -24.53 -3.67 -8.20
CA ASN A 456 -23.93 -2.35 -8.38
C ASN A 456 -23.12 -2.34 -9.68
N ARG A 457 -23.85 -2.27 -10.80
CA ARG A 457 -23.30 -2.51 -12.14
C ARG A 457 -22.51 -1.31 -12.66
N ASP A 458 -21.22 -1.53 -12.84
CA ASP A 458 -20.31 -0.65 -13.56
C ASP A 458 -19.39 -1.51 -14.45
N PHE A 459 -19.59 -1.48 -15.77
CA PHE A 459 -18.78 -2.24 -16.75
C PHE A 459 -18.78 -1.57 -18.13
N THR A 460 -17.73 -1.81 -18.92
CA THR A 460 -17.63 -1.39 -20.34
C THR A 460 -17.92 -2.59 -21.22
N ARG A 461 -18.73 -2.41 -22.27
CA ARG A 461 -19.00 -3.45 -23.27
C ARG A 461 -18.41 -3.06 -24.61
N LEU A 462 -17.58 -3.93 -25.17
CA LEU A 462 -17.07 -3.80 -26.52
C LEU A 462 -17.89 -4.71 -27.45
N GLY A 463 -18.62 -4.11 -28.38
CA GLY A 463 -19.51 -4.80 -29.32
C GLY A 463 -19.20 -4.45 -30.78
N GLY A 464 -19.85 -5.13 -31.73
CA GLY A 464 -19.67 -4.87 -33.17
C GLY A 464 -18.23 -5.12 -33.62
N ASP A 465 -17.66 -4.19 -34.39
CA ASP A 465 -16.29 -4.31 -34.91
C ASP A 465 -15.21 -4.24 -33.82
N PHE A 466 -15.55 -3.82 -32.60
CA PHE A 466 -14.67 -3.85 -31.42
C PHE A 466 -14.75 -5.17 -30.65
N TYR A 467 -15.69 -6.06 -30.99
CA TYR A 467 -15.84 -7.36 -30.33
C TYR A 467 -14.73 -8.31 -30.76
N MET A 468 -14.10 -8.98 -29.80
CA MET A 468 -13.13 -10.02 -30.08
C MET A 468 -13.39 -11.26 -29.25
N SER A 469 -13.43 -12.40 -29.93
CA SER A 469 -13.71 -13.67 -29.29
C SER A 469 -12.46 -14.32 -28.67
N THR A 470 -11.24 -13.97 -29.06
CA THR A 470 -9.97 -14.59 -28.56
C THR A 470 -8.98 -13.53 -28.09
N PRO A 471 -8.39 -13.61 -26.88
CA PRO A 471 -7.52 -12.54 -26.38
C PRO A 471 -6.26 -12.51 -27.25
N GLY A 472 -5.81 -11.31 -27.64
CA GLY A 472 -4.61 -11.16 -28.46
C GLY A 472 -4.70 -11.75 -29.87
N GLY A 473 -5.91 -11.93 -30.44
CA GLY A 473 -6.12 -12.51 -31.78
C GLY A 473 -5.68 -11.62 -32.96
N GLY A 474 -4.67 -10.76 -32.76
CA GLY A 474 -4.06 -9.91 -33.76
C GLY A 474 -4.59 -8.48 -33.81
N TRP A 475 -3.80 -7.62 -34.44
CA TRP A 475 -4.13 -6.22 -34.68
C TRP A 475 -5.30 -6.12 -35.67
N THR A 476 -6.30 -5.30 -35.32
CA THR A 476 -7.31 -4.84 -36.27
C THR A 476 -7.36 -3.32 -36.22
N GLU A 477 -7.67 -2.70 -37.35
CA GLU A 477 -7.63 -1.25 -37.49
C GLU A 477 -8.53 -0.53 -36.48
N ASN A 478 -9.72 -1.06 -36.21
CA ASN A 478 -10.65 -0.49 -35.22
C ASN A 478 -10.18 -0.69 -33.78
N ARG A 479 -9.38 -1.73 -33.49
CA ARG A 479 -8.84 -1.98 -32.14
C ARG A 479 -7.59 -1.17 -31.81
N SER A 480 -6.90 -0.64 -32.82
CA SER A 480 -5.80 0.32 -32.59
C SER A 480 -6.26 1.58 -31.84
N ASN A 481 -7.58 1.83 -31.80
CA ASN A 481 -8.20 2.95 -31.08
C ASN A 481 -8.44 2.65 -29.58
N ILE A 482 -8.07 1.47 -29.06
CA ILE A 482 -8.28 1.09 -27.66
C ILE A 482 -6.93 0.75 -27.04
N TRP A 483 -6.53 1.52 -26.04
CA TRP A 483 -5.29 1.25 -25.32
C TRP A 483 -5.54 0.31 -24.13
N GLN A 484 -5.15 -0.96 -24.28
CA GLN A 484 -5.46 -2.03 -23.33
C GLN A 484 -4.24 -2.91 -23.04
N THR A 485 -4.30 -3.67 -21.94
CA THR A 485 -3.16 -4.45 -21.45
C THR A 485 -3.16 -5.94 -21.80
N ASP A 486 -4.14 -6.43 -22.56
CA ASP A 486 -4.31 -7.83 -23.02
C ASP A 486 -3.77 -8.88 -22.03
N ILE A 487 -4.20 -8.78 -20.76
CA ILE A 487 -3.77 -9.69 -19.70
C ILE A 487 -4.52 -11.00 -19.87
N VAL A 488 -3.80 -12.08 -20.19
CA VAL A 488 -4.36 -13.43 -20.28
C VAL A 488 -4.57 -13.99 -18.87
N ASN A 489 -5.78 -14.46 -18.56
CA ASN A 489 -6.15 -15.02 -17.26
C ASN A 489 -5.86 -14.07 -16.07
N PRO A 490 -6.56 -12.91 -15.98
CA PRO A 490 -6.34 -11.96 -14.90
C PRO A 490 -6.66 -12.59 -13.54
N SER A 491 -5.74 -12.43 -12.58
CA SER A 491 -5.90 -12.88 -11.20
C SER A 491 -5.87 -11.70 -10.22
N PHE A 492 -6.47 -11.87 -9.05
CA PHE A 492 -6.42 -10.85 -7.99
C PHE A 492 -5.06 -10.89 -7.29
N SER A 493 -4.07 -10.34 -7.97
CA SER A 493 -2.67 -10.23 -7.54
C SER A 493 -2.19 -8.79 -7.70
N ASP A 494 -0.88 -8.56 -7.70
CA ASP A 494 -0.24 -7.27 -7.91
C ASP A 494 -0.77 -6.54 -9.16
N THR A 495 -1.08 -7.30 -10.21
CA THR A 495 -1.64 -6.80 -11.48
C THR A 495 -3.03 -6.17 -11.35
N HIS A 496 -3.73 -6.42 -10.23
CA HIS A 496 -5.01 -5.78 -9.94
C HIS A 496 -4.84 -4.29 -9.62
N TYR A 497 -3.82 -3.97 -8.82
CA TYR A 497 -3.56 -2.62 -8.32
C TYR A 497 -2.56 -1.86 -9.18
N LEU A 498 -1.59 -2.57 -9.76
CA LEU A 498 -0.49 -2.01 -10.52
C LEU A 498 -0.65 -2.30 -12.01
N ALA A 499 -0.26 -1.33 -12.84
CA ALA A 499 -0.13 -1.53 -14.27
C ALA A 499 0.94 -2.60 -14.56
N PRO A 500 0.75 -3.43 -15.60
CA PRO A 500 1.76 -4.41 -15.99
C PRO A 500 3.05 -3.71 -16.41
N SER A 501 4.18 -4.36 -16.13
CA SER A 501 5.51 -3.90 -16.52
C SER A 501 6.19 -5.00 -17.35
N PRO A 502 6.48 -4.77 -18.65
CA PRO A 502 6.27 -3.54 -19.40
C PRO A 502 4.80 -3.28 -19.74
N PHE A 503 4.41 -2.00 -19.77
CA PHE A 503 3.10 -1.57 -20.24
C PHE A 503 3.08 -1.54 -21.78
N PRO A 504 2.00 -1.95 -22.46
CA PRO A 504 1.94 -1.93 -23.92
C PRO A 504 1.86 -0.49 -24.47
N HIS A 505 2.55 -0.27 -25.58
CA HIS A 505 2.64 1.02 -26.30
C HIS A 505 2.34 0.84 -27.80
N ASP A 506 1.58 -0.19 -28.13
CA ASP A 506 1.14 -0.58 -29.49
C ASP A 506 0.20 0.42 -30.17
N VAL A 507 -0.40 1.32 -29.38
CA VAL A 507 -1.25 2.40 -29.89
C VAL A 507 -0.47 3.60 -30.45
N PHE A 508 0.83 3.70 -30.15
CA PHE A 508 1.67 4.81 -30.62
C PHE A 508 2.31 4.49 -31.98
N ALA A 509 2.65 5.51 -32.76
CA ALA A 509 3.37 5.29 -34.01
C ALA A 509 4.77 4.68 -33.81
N ASP A 510 5.45 4.99 -32.69
CA ASP A 510 6.70 4.37 -32.26
C ASP A 510 6.49 3.63 -30.93
N HIS A 511 6.56 2.30 -30.97
CA HIS A 511 6.34 1.44 -29.80
C HIS A 511 7.52 1.40 -28.81
N ASN A 512 8.71 1.83 -29.25
CA ASN A 512 9.94 1.75 -28.46
C ASN A 512 10.30 3.07 -27.79
N ALA A 513 9.82 4.19 -28.34
CA ALA A 513 10.01 5.52 -27.76
C ALA A 513 9.18 5.74 -26.48
N ASP A 514 9.47 6.84 -25.80
CA ASP A 514 8.66 7.31 -24.68
C ASP A 514 7.24 7.67 -25.13
N ALA A 515 6.25 7.34 -24.31
CA ALA A 515 4.84 7.49 -24.68
C ALA A 515 4.32 8.93 -24.54
N PHE A 516 4.95 9.73 -23.66
CA PHE A 516 4.55 11.11 -23.42
C PHE A 516 5.75 12.00 -23.08
N GLU A 517 5.58 13.29 -23.37
CA GLU A 517 6.44 14.38 -22.95
C GLU A 517 5.76 15.20 -21.86
N VAL A 518 6.55 15.70 -20.92
CA VAL A 518 6.09 16.52 -19.81
C VAL A 518 6.91 17.80 -19.75
N VAL A 519 6.21 18.92 -19.60
CA VAL A 519 6.80 20.19 -19.19
C VAL A 519 6.26 20.54 -17.81
N CYS A 520 7.15 20.49 -16.82
CA CYS A 520 6.86 20.89 -15.45
C CYS A 520 7.48 22.25 -15.18
N ARG A 521 6.68 23.19 -14.65
CA ARG A 521 7.13 24.52 -14.25
C ARG A 521 6.72 24.74 -12.81
N HIS A 522 7.68 24.88 -11.91
CA HIS A 522 7.40 25.24 -10.53
C HIS A 522 7.93 26.63 -10.23
N ALA A 523 7.15 27.37 -9.45
CA ALA A 523 7.55 28.65 -8.88
C ALA A 523 7.15 28.66 -7.41
N VAL A 524 8.14 28.46 -6.55
CA VAL A 524 7.96 28.31 -5.11
C VAL A 524 8.76 29.37 -4.37
N SER A 525 8.08 30.07 -3.46
CA SER A 525 8.71 30.99 -2.51
C SER A 525 8.92 30.27 -1.19
N ILE A 526 10.18 30.16 -0.78
CA ILE A 526 10.59 29.47 0.44
C ILE A 526 11.06 30.53 1.44
N SER A 527 10.38 30.63 2.58
CA SER A 527 10.78 31.50 3.69
C SER A 527 11.45 30.67 4.78
N GLY A 528 12.68 31.01 5.13
CA GLY A 528 13.53 30.14 5.95
C GLY A 528 14.57 30.88 6.76
N LEU A 529 15.44 30.11 7.42
CA LEU A 529 16.56 30.61 8.22
C LEU A 529 17.86 30.76 7.40
N THR A 530 17.85 30.36 6.13
CA THR A 530 18.98 30.56 5.22
C THR A 530 19.30 32.05 5.12
N GLN A 531 20.55 32.43 5.37
CA GLN A 531 21.00 33.81 5.19
C GLN A 531 21.53 33.97 3.77
N ILE A 532 21.00 34.95 3.03
CA ILE A 532 21.44 35.28 1.67
C ILE A 532 22.32 36.54 1.80
N GLY A 533 23.52 36.50 1.23
CA GLY A 533 24.43 37.65 1.22
C GLY A 533 23.92 38.79 0.34
N ASP A 534 24.58 39.94 0.45
CA ASP A 534 24.29 41.10 -0.38
C ASP A 534 24.57 40.84 -1.87
N VAL A 535 24.04 41.73 -2.72
CA VAL A 535 24.26 41.67 -4.17
C VAL A 535 25.75 41.78 -4.46
N LEU A 536 26.29 40.79 -5.15
CA LEU A 536 27.67 40.80 -5.61
C LEU A 536 27.79 41.78 -6.78
N ALA A 537 28.74 42.72 -6.68
CA ALA A 537 29.18 43.52 -7.80
C ALA A 537 30.37 42.81 -8.49
N GLU A 538 30.42 42.89 -9.81
CA GLU A 538 31.60 42.44 -10.56
C GLU A 538 32.79 43.33 -10.17
N ASN A 539 33.99 42.73 -10.09
CA ASN A 539 35.16 43.48 -9.66
C ASN A 539 35.56 44.50 -10.74
N ASN A 540 35.25 45.77 -10.48
CA ASN A 540 35.69 46.91 -11.27
C ASN A 540 36.77 47.73 -10.57
N ASP A 541 37.34 47.20 -9.48
CA ASP A 541 38.26 47.91 -8.58
C ASP A 541 37.67 49.23 -8.02
N ASP A 542 36.33 49.37 -8.03
CA ASP A 542 35.60 50.56 -7.57
C ASP A 542 35.88 50.88 -6.09
N TYR A 543 36.11 49.83 -5.27
CA TYR A 543 36.48 50.00 -3.87
C TYR A 543 37.84 50.67 -3.72
N ASP A 544 38.83 50.21 -4.50
CA ASP A 544 40.18 50.77 -4.48
C ASP A 544 40.18 52.19 -5.06
N ALA A 545 39.39 52.45 -6.10
CA ALA A 545 39.22 53.78 -6.67
C ALA A 545 38.62 54.79 -5.66
N VAL A 546 37.64 54.37 -4.85
CA VAL A 546 37.08 55.22 -3.78
C VAL A 546 38.07 55.39 -2.63
N GLN A 547 38.80 54.32 -2.28
CA GLN A 547 39.84 54.36 -1.26
C GLN A 547 40.99 55.31 -1.65
N GLU A 548 41.39 55.35 -2.93
CA GLU A 548 42.41 56.27 -3.46
C GLU A 548 41.88 57.70 -3.63
N ALA A 549 40.58 57.88 -3.90
CA ALA A 549 39.95 59.20 -4.01
C ALA A 549 39.79 59.94 -2.67
N GLY A 550 40.01 59.26 -1.54
CA GLY A 550 40.18 59.90 -0.22
C GLY A 550 38.94 60.61 0.33
N VAL A 551 37.73 60.09 0.07
CA VAL A 551 36.50 60.51 0.75
C VAL A 551 36.24 59.66 1.98
#